data_AF-A0A2V9QYC3-F1
#
_entry.id   AF-A0A2V9QYC3-F1
#
_cell.length_a   1.000
_cell.length_b   1.000
_cell.length_c   1.000
_cell.angle_alpha   90.00
_cell.angle_beta   90.00
_cell.angle_gamma   90.00
#
_symmetry.space_group_name_H-M   'P 1'
#
loop_
_entity.id
_entity.type
_entity.pdbx_description
1 polymer ?
#
loop_
_entity_poly.entity_id
_entity_poly.type
_entity_poly.pdbx_seq_one_letter_code
_entity_poly.pdbx_strand_id
1 'polypeptide(L)'
;MANVNYWFGYWLAANEANTLAPGEVHNWIAWLCSHGDSVGISASPLEGGEEHALAIENMSLKADVDGRRMLFSVRNVGRTQVDAYGIGYSHVSQPKET
;
A
#
# COMPACT_ATOMS: atom_id res chain seq x y z
N MET A 1 -20.54 9.86 -13.24
CA MET A 1 -20.28 9.69 -11.79
C MET A 1 -19.06 8.80 -11.66
N ALA A 2 -18.01 9.23 -10.96
CA ALA A 2 -16.80 8.43 -10.83
C ALA A 2 -17.05 7.24 -9.89
N ASN A 3 -16.60 6.04 -10.27
CA ASN A 3 -16.65 4.88 -9.39
C ASN A 3 -15.43 4.90 -8.49
N VAL A 4 -15.63 4.80 -7.18
CA VAL A 4 -14.54 4.72 -6.21
C VAL A 4 -14.58 3.35 -5.55
N ASN A 5 -13.49 2.59 -5.70
CA ASN A 5 -13.31 1.33 -5.01
C ASN A 5 -12.22 1.49 -3.95
N TYR A 6 -12.45 0.86 -2.80
CA TYR A 6 -11.52 0.82 -1.69
C TYR A 6 -11.19 -0.62 -1.36
N TRP A 7 -9.93 -0.86 -1.05
CA TRP A 7 -9.48 -2.10 -0.45
C TRP A 7 -8.60 -1.78 0.75
N PHE A 8 -8.81 -2.55 1.80
CA PHE A 8 -8.06 -2.45 3.03
C PHE A 8 -7.51 -3.82 3.39
N GLY A 9 -6.26 -3.84 3.83
CA GLY A 9 -5.59 -5.01 4.36
C GLY A 9 -4.72 -4.62 5.54
N TYR A 10 -4.12 -5.63 6.16
CA TYR A 10 -3.14 -5.42 7.21
C TYR A 10 -2.04 -6.46 7.08
N TRP A 11 -0.87 -6.10 7.59
CA TRP A 11 0.21 -7.03 7.84
C TRP A 11 0.48 -7.05 9.34
N LEU A 12 0.77 -8.25 9.85
CA LEU A 12 1.06 -8.51 11.25
C LEU A 12 2.28 -9.43 11.30
N ALA A 13 3.26 -9.06 12.13
CA ALA A 13 4.42 -9.89 12.40
C ALA A 13 3.98 -11.21 13.06
N ALA A 14 4.52 -12.33 12.60
CA ALA A 14 4.22 -13.64 13.17
C ALA A 14 4.86 -13.82 14.57
N ASN A 15 5.93 -13.09 14.86
CA ASN A 15 6.68 -13.06 16.12
C ASN A 15 7.66 -11.85 16.10
N GLU A 16 8.37 -11.63 17.21
CA GLU A 16 9.33 -10.52 17.36
C GLU A 16 10.47 -10.51 16.32
N ALA A 17 10.89 -11.67 15.82
CA ALA A 17 11.94 -11.74 14.78
C ALA A 17 11.44 -11.36 13.38
N ASN A 18 10.12 -11.18 13.23
CA ASN A 18 9.47 -10.83 11.97
C ASN A 18 8.88 -9.41 11.98
N THR A 19 9.17 -8.59 12.99
CA THR A 19 8.78 -7.17 13.03
C THR A 19 9.50 -6.40 11.94
N LEU A 20 8.86 -5.35 11.41
CA LEU A 20 9.48 -4.51 10.40
C LEU A 20 10.44 -3.51 11.06
N ALA A 21 11.75 -3.80 11.03
CA ALA A 21 12.75 -2.95 11.67
C ALA A 21 12.97 -1.62 10.91
N PRO A 22 13.53 -0.58 11.57
CA PRO A 22 13.84 0.68 10.91
C PRO A 22 14.69 0.50 9.63
N GLY A 23 14.22 1.09 8.54
CA GLY A 23 14.85 0.99 7.21
C GLY A 23 14.44 -0.24 6.39
N GLU A 24 13.82 -1.26 7.01
CA GLU A 24 13.34 -2.44 6.30
C GLU A 24 12.13 -2.13 5.41
N VAL A 25 11.91 -3.02 4.44
CA VAL A 25 10.96 -2.81 3.35
C VAL A 25 10.14 -4.06 3.10
N HIS A 26 8.81 -3.90 3.06
CA HIS A 26 7.90 -4.90 2.49
C HIS A 26 7.45 -4.48 1.10
N ASN A 27 7.35 -5.44 0.19
CA ASN A 27 6.85 -5.21 -1.17
C ASN A 27 5.42 -5.72 -1.30
N TRP A 28 4.58 -4.92 -1.95
CA TRP A 28 3.16 -5.15 -2.08
C TRP A 28 2.71 -5.07 -3.53
N ILE A 29 1.59 -5.73 -3.78
CA ILE A 29 0.90 -5.73 -5.07
C ILE A 29 -0.56 -5.38 -4.81
N ALA A 30 -1.00 -4.26 -5.39
CA ALA A 30 -2.41 -3.91 -5.48
C ALA A 30 -2.95 -4.31 -6.86
N TRP A 31 -3.96 -5.16 -6.87
CA TRP A 31 -4.66 -5.59 -8.07
C TRP A 31 -5.82 -4.64 -8.40
N LEU A 32 -6.35 -4.72 -9.62
CA LEU A 32 -7.58 -4.02 -10.05
C LEU A 32 -7.45 -2.51 -10.27
N CYS A 33 -6.49 -2.07 -11.08
CA CYS A 33 -6.48 -0.71 -11.63
C CYS A 33 -6.68 -0.73 -13.15
N SER A 34 -7.36 0.27 -13.71
CA SER A 34 -7.62 0.43 -15.14
C SER A 34 -6.89 1.64 -15.72
N HIS A 35 -6.89 1.79 -17.04
CA HIS A 35 -6.36 2.99 -17.69
C HIS A 35 -7.17 4.22 -17.32
N GLY A 36 -6.48 5.31 -16.97
CA GLY A 36 -7.12 6.57 -16.59
C GLY A 36 -7.59 6.62 -15.14
N ASP A 37 -7.42 5.54 -14.37
CA ASP A 37 -7.74 5.55 -12.96
C ASP A 37 -6.72 6.38 -12.17
N SER A 38 -7.23 7.22 -11.26
CA SER A 38 -6.41 7.83 -10.22
C SER A 38 -6.32 6.87 -9.05
N VAL A 39 -5.11 6.59 -8.56
CA VAL A 39 -4.89 5.60 -7.49
C VAL A 39 -4.19 6.24 -6.30
N GLY A 40 -4.70 5.99 -5.10
CA GLY A 40 -4.09 6.36 -3.83
C GLY A 40 -3.68 5.13 -3.04
N ILE A 41 -2.50 5.17 -2.42
CA ILE A 41 -1.98 4.13 -1.53
C ILE A 41 -1.58 4.77 -0.21
N SER A 42 -1.87 4.10 0.90
CA SER A 42 -1.50 4.49 2.24
C SER A 42 -1.06 3.27 3.04
N ALA A 43 -0.12 3.49 3.96
CA ALA A 43 0.21 2.54 5.00
C ALA A 43 0.35 3.31 6.33
N SER A 44 -0.20 2.74 7.39
CA SER A 44 -0.18 3.34 8.72
C SER A 44 0.14 2.27 9.76
N PRO A 45 1.14 2.48 10.64
CA PRO A 45 1.34 1.64 11.80
C PRO A 45 0.05 1.47 12.60
N LEU A 46 -0.17 0.28 13.15
CA LEU A 46 -1.25 0.07 14.10
C LEU A 46 -0.87 0.55 15.51
N GLU A 47 0.43 0.62 15.82
CA GLU A 47 0.91 1.32 17.00
C GLU A 47 0.85 2.83 16.81
N GLY A 48 0.48 3.56 17.88
CA GLY A 48 0.54 5.01 17.88
C GLY A 48 1.94 5.56 18.17
N GLY A 49 2.13 6.85 17.91
CA GLY A 49 3.33 7.61 18.28
C GLY A 49 4.23 7.96 17.10
N GLU A 50 4.96 9.07 17.22
CA GLU A 50 5.80 9.63 16.15
C GLU A 50 7.02 8.77 15.81
N GLU A 51 7.37 7.81 16.68
CA GLU A 51 8.48 6.88 16.47
C GLU A 51 8.14 5.78 15.45
N HIS A 52 6.84 5.48 15.24
CA HIS A 52 6.35 4.54 14.23
C HIS A 52 5.92 5.34 13.00
N ALA A 53 6.70 5.25 11.92
CA ALA A 53 6.41 5.96 10.68
C ALA A 53 6.68 5.07 9.46
N LEU A 54 5.77 5.10 8.49
CA LEU A 54 5.86 4.33 7.27
C LEU A 54 5.86 5.26 6.05
N ALA A 55 6.68 4.92 5.06
CA ALA A 55 6.69 5.57 3.76
C ALA A 55 6.25 4.59 2.67
N ILE A 56 5.42 5.07 1.74
CA ILE A 56 5.15 4.38 0.49
C ILE A 56 6.21 4.81 -0.53
N GLU A 57 6.92 3.83 -1.10
CA GLU A 57 8.01 4.06 -2.05
C GLU A 57 7.86 3.18 -3.30
N ASN A 58 8.66 3.49 -4.32
CA ASN A 58 8.85 2.65 -5.52
C ASN A 58 7.54 2.26 -6.24
N MET A 59 6.57 3.17 -6.25
CA MET A 59 5.30 2.96 -6.94
C MET A 59 5.53 2.78 -8.45
N SER A 60 5.08 1.67 -9.00
CA SER A 60 5.10 1.42 -10.43
C SER A 60 3.86 0.67 -10.89
N LEU A 61 3.31 1.12 -12.03
CA LEU A 61 2.21 0.45 -12.70
C LEU A 61 2.76 -0.59 -13.68
N LYS A 62 2.31 -1.84 -13.57
CA LYS A 62 2.59 -2.89 -14.54
C LYS A 62 1.29 -3.31 -15.20
N ALA A 63 1.29 -3.39 -16.52
CA ALA A 63 0.22 -3.98 -17.31
C ALA A 63 0.74 -5.30 -17.89
N ASP A 64 0.01 -6.39 -17.65
CA ASP A 64 0.26 -7.70 -18.23
C ASP A 64 -1.04 -8.26 -18.83
N VAL A 65 -0.95 -9.48 -19.37
CA VAL A 65 -2.06 -10.15 -20.06
C VAL A 65 -3.25 -10.42 -19.11
N ASP A 66 -2.98 -10.50 -17.80
CA ASP A 66 -3.96 -10.80 -16.75
C ASP A 66 -4.58 -9.54 -16.13
N GLY A 67 -4.09 -8.35 -16.49
CA GLY A 67 -4.66 -7.06 -16.08
C GLY A 67 -3.61 -6.00 -15.78
N ARG A 68 -3.96 -5.03 -14.93
CA ARG A 68 -2.99 -4.07 -14.40
C ARG A 68 -2.86 -4.22 -12.90
N ARG A 69 -1.62 -4.13 -12.44
CA ARG A 69 -1.24 -4.19 -11.03
C ARG A 69 -0.32 -3.04 -10.70
N MET A 70 -0.46 -2.51 -9.50
CA MET A 70 0.48 -1.57 -8.95
C MET A 70 1.41 -2.27 -7.97
N LEU A 71 2.70 -2.14 -8.21
CA LEU A 71 3.74 -2.56 -7.29
C LEU A 71 4.16 -1.36 -6.46
N PHE A 72 4.34 -1.56 -5.17
CA PHE A 72 4.83 -0.52 -4.26
C PHE A 72 5.55 -1.16 -3.07
N SER A 73 6.31 -0.35 -2.37
CA SER A 73 7.04 -0.75 -1.18
C SER A 73 6.52 0.04 0.02
N VAL A 74 6.43 -0.62 1.17
CA VAL A 74 6.23 0.01 2.47
C VAL A 74 7.54 -0.07 3.23
N ARG A 75 8.16 1.08 3.48
CA ARG A 75 9.40 1.18 4.28
C ARG A 75 9.06 1.66 5.67
N ASN A 76 9.66 1.06 6.70
CA ASN A 76 9.71 1.67 8.01
C ASN A 76 10.74 2.81 8.02
N VAL A 77 10.26 4.05 8.09
CA VAL A 77 11.08 5.27 8.18
C VAL A 77 11.09 5.85 9.60
N GLY A 78 10.42 5.17 10.54
CA GLY A 78 10.47 5.45 11.96
C GLY A 78 11.79 5.05 12.61
N ARG A 79 11.87 5.23 13.93
CA ARG A 79 13.06 4.86 14.72
C ARG A 79 12.89 3.56 15.49
N THR A 80 11.67 3.06 15.59
CA THR A 80 11.33 1.79 16.26
C THR A 80 10.84 0.76 15.26
N GLN A 81 10.88 -0.51 15.66
CA GLN A 81 10.27 -1.60 14.90
C GLN A 81 8.74 -1.44 14.89
N VAL A 82 8.10 -1.93 13.83
CA VAL A 82 6.64 -1.95 13.67
C VAL A 82 6.18 -3.40 13.67
N ASP A 83 5.27 -3.76 14.58
CA ASP A 83 4.80 -5.13 14.71
C ASP A 83 3.61 -5.38 13.78
N ALA A 84 2.85 -4.33 13.46
CA ALA A 84 1.74 -4.41 12.51
C ALA A 84 1.42 -3.07 11.85
N TYR A 85 0.87 -3.12 10.63
CA TYR A 85 0.36 -1.93 9.96
C TYR A 85 -0.81 -2.22 9.05
N GLY A 86 -1.69 -1.23 8.91
CA GLY A 86 -2.78 -1.22 7.94
C GLY A 86 -2.32 -0.71 6.58
N ILE A 87 -2.95 -1.19 5.52
CA ILE A 87 -2.72 -0.78 4.14
C ILE A 87 -4.06 -0.45 3.51
N GLY A 88 -4.15 0.73 2.90
CA GLY A 88 -5.30 1.12 2.09
C GLY A 88 -4.87 1.41 0.67
N TYR A 89 -5.57 0.84 -0.32
CA TYR A 89 -5.52 1.34 -1.68
C TYR A 89 -6.93 1.72 -2.16
N SER A 90 -7.01 2.79 -2.94
CA SER A 90 -8.24 3.27 -3.54
C SER A 90 -7.99 3.64 -4.99
N HIS A 91 -8.95 3.37 -5.86
CA HIS A 91 -8.92 3.89 -7.23
C HIS A 91 -10.23 4.56 -7.61
N VAL A 92 -10.10 5.64 -8.36
CA VAL A 92 -11.21 6.43 -8.90
C VAL A 92 -11.21 6.26 -10.41
N SER A 93 -12.24 5.59 -10.93
CA SER A 93 -12.45 5.44 -12.36
C SER A 93 -13.39 6.52 -12.88
N GLN A 94 -12.96 7.25 -13.90
CA GLN A 94 -13.85 8.12 -14.66
C GLN A 94 -14.82 7.26 -15.50
N PRO A 95 -16.08 7.71 -15.71
CA PRO A 95 -16.92 7.09 -16.72
C PRO A 95 -16.20 7.14 -18.07
N LYS A 96 -16.22 6.04 -18.83
CA LYS A 96 -15.84 6.11 -20.24
C LYS A 96 -16.82 7.05 -20.93
N GLU A 97 -16.32 8.11 -21.57
CA GLU A 97 -17.13 8.86 -22.53
C GLU A 97 -17.55 7.88 -23.63
N THR A 98 -18.86 7.65 -23.75
CA THR A 98 -19.49 6.82 -24.79
C THR A 98 -19.65 7.59 -26.08
#